data_AF-A0A403QQM5-F1
#
_entry.id   AF-A0A403QQM5-F1
#
_cell.length_a   1.000
_cell.length_b   1.000
_cell.length_c   1.000
_cell.angle_alpha   90.00
_cell.angle_beta   90.00
_cell.angle_gamma   90.00
#
_symmetry.space_group_name_H-M   'P 1'
#
loop_
_entity.id
_entity.type
_entity.pdbx_description
1 polymer ?
#
loop_
_entity_poly.entity_id
_entity_poly.type
_entity_poly.pdbx_seq_one_letter_code
_entity_poly.pdbx_strand_id
1 'polypeptide(L)'
;NTPETIPPDTPHVGTDEWAWHRGHSYGTLIVNLDTHRPLVLLPGRDQRTLAAWFRKYPEIQVVSRDRGGIYATAAREGAPQARQVADRWHLLKNIGDALERMMYRHMPLIRLVSSELSPKKSPEAELVEPAPYIRRLERLKQQTCNKRHQRWVEVITLHKNGCGLREISRTTGLSRVTVRRWLQSGTFPEMSTRPRKPGLLDPWHGWQEEQRESGNHNGSQIWREMVAQGGTGSETTVRDEVAKWRKGGSALVTVPARLPSASRVSRWLMPWRIIRGEENYASRFIGLMCE
;
A
#
# COMPACT_ATOMS: atom_id res chain seq x y z
N ASN A 1 16.26 9.51 31.35
CA ASN A 1 17.68 9.14 31.51
C ASN A 1 17.80 7.63 31.55
N THR A 2 17.80 6.99 30.37
CA THR A 2 18.21 5.59 30.24
C THR A 2 19.74 5.57 30.37
N PRO A 3 20.32 4.69 31.20
CA PRO A 3 21.78 4.66 31.39
C PRO A 3 22.49 4.32 30.08
N GLU A 4 23.51 5.10 29.72
CA GLU A 4 24.47 4.81 28.65
C GLU A 4 25.21 3.52 29.03
N THR A 5 24.84 2.38 28.44
CA THR A 5 25.59 1.12 28.55
C THR A 5 26.13 0.77 27.19
N ILE A 6 27.31 1.29 26.85
CA ILE A 6 28.04 0.83 25.67
C ILE A 6 28.96 -0.30 26.13
N PRO A 7 28.81 -1.53 25.60
CA PRO A 7 29.78 -2.59 25.81
C PRO A 7 31.17 -2.12 25.34
N PRO A 8 32.28 -2.53 26.01
CA PRO A 8 33.64 -2.07 25.71
C PRO A 8 34.12 -2.27 24.26
N ASP A 9 33.40 -3.05 23.45
CA ASP A 9 33.75 -3.40 22.08
C ASP A 9 32.59 -3.09 21.11
N THR A 10 32.17 -1.84 20.98
CA THR A 10 31.17 -1.45 19.96
C THR A 10 31.84 -0.73 18.78
N PRO A 11 32.50 -1.46 17.84
CA PRO A 11 33.16 -0.84 16.70
C PRO A 11 32.17 -0.28 15.67
N HIS A 12 30.92 -0.77 15.65
CA HIS A 12 29.95 -0.44 14.62
C HIS A 12 28.66 0.17 15.20
N VAL A 13 28.36 1.41 14.82
CA VAL A 13 27.17 2.12 15.29
C VAL A 13 26.30 2.61 14.14
N GLY A 14 24.98 2.56 14.35
CA GLY A 14 23.96 3.08 13.46
C GLY A 14 23.36 4.35 14.05
N THR A 15 23.14 5.37 13.24
CA THR A 15 22.45 6.60 13.66
C THR A 15 21.21 6.83 12.79
N ASP A 16 20.09 7.14 13.44
CA ASP A 16 18.84 7.45 12.76
C ASP A 16 18.00 8.47 13.56
N GLU A 17 17.05 9.10 12.87
CA GLU A 17 16.09 10.00 13.48
C GLU A 17 14.98 9.22 14.19
N TRP A 18 14.74 9.56 15.45
CA TRP A 18 13.65 9.03 16.25
C TRP A 18 12.60 10.11 16.48
N ALA A 19 11.32 9.76 16.35
CA ALA A 19 10.20 10.65 16.64
C ALA A 19 9.47 10.17 17.90
N TRP A 20 9.44 10.98 18.95
CA TRP A 20 8.73 10.68 20.21
C TRP A 20 7.21 10.71 20.02
N HIS A 21 6.77 11.70 19.24
CA HIS A 21 5.39 11.87 18.80
C HIS A 21 5.41 12.15 17.31
N ARG A 22 4.46 11.59 16.56
CA ARG A 22 4.39 11.74 15.09
C ARG A 22 4.49 13.22 14.70
N GLY A 23 5.65 13.63 14.16
CA GLY A 23 5.85 14.93 13.53
C GLY A 23 6.23 16.11 14.43
N HIS A 24 6.35 15.96 15.75
CA HIS A 24 6.47 17.12 16.66
C HIS A 24 7.74 17.17 17.52
N SER A 25 8.33 16.03 17.85
CA SER A 25 9.53 15.98 18.71
C SER A 25 10.46 14.89 18.23
N TYR A 26 11.66 15.30 17.86
CA TYR A 26 12.66 14.48 17.21
C TYR A 26 13.92 14.38 18.05
N GLY A 27 14.74 13.42 17.69
CA GLY A 27 16.02 13.15 18.33
C GLY A 27 16.77 12.04 17.62
N THR A 28 17.92 11.68 18.14
CA THR A 28 18.84 10.79 17.45
C THR A 28 18.97 9.49 18.20
N LEU A 29 18.52 8.40 17.58
CA LEU A 29 18.73 7.06 18.06
C LEU A 29 20.10 6.56 17.58
N ILE A 30 20.89 6.05 18.51
CA ILE A 30 22.14 5.38 18.21
C ILE A 30 22.01 3.92 18.60
N VAL A 31 22.39 3.03 17.69
CA VAL A 31 22.21 1.58 17.79
C VAL A 31 23.55 0.90 17.61
N ASN A 32 23.83 -0.12 18.41
CA ASN A 32 24.95 -1.01 18.16
C ASN A 32 24.59 -1.94 16.98
N LEU A 33 25.35 -1.87 15.89
CA LEU A 33 25.06 -2.63 14.67
C LEU A 33 25.43 -4.10 14.77
N ASP A 34 26.25 -4.50 15.72
CA ASP A 34 26.65 -5.90 15.93
C ASP A 34 25.59 -6.66 16.74
N THR A 35 25.02 -6.01 17.76
CA THR A 35 24.02 -6.60 18.66
C THR A 35 22.58 -6.24 18.31
N HIS A 36 22.39 -5.28 17.38
CA HIS A 36 21.09 -4.70 17.00
C HIS A 36 20.32 -4.10 18.18
N ARG A 37 21.03 -3.57 19.20
CA ARG A 37 20.42 -2.98 20.40
C ARG A 37 20.60 -1.46 20.42
N PRO A 38 19.55 -0.71 20.81
CA PRO A 38 19.70 0.71 21.13
C PRO A 38 20.79 0.93 22.18
N LEU A 39 21.71 1.86 21.91
CA LEU A 39 22.73 2.31 22.87
C LEU A 39 22.26 3.54 23.62
N VAL A 40 21.79 4.55 22.88
CA VAL A 40 21.34 5.81 23.44
C VAL A 40 20.30 6.45 22.52
N LEU A 41 19.43 7.24 23.13
CA LEU A 41 18.52 8.12 22.43
C LEU A 41 18.82 9.56 22.87
N LEU A 42 19.45 10.33 22.00
CA LEU A 42 19.82 11.72 22.26
C LEU A 42 18.63 12.65 21.96
N PRO A 43 18.41 13.69 22.78
CA PRO A 43 17.35 14.66 22.52
C PRO A 43 17.71 15.56 21.32
N GLY A 44 16.73 15.83 20.45
CA GLY A 44 16.89 16.76 19.33
C GLY A 44 17.75 16.25 18.18
N ARG A 45 17.63 16.91 17.03
CA ARG A 45 18.42 16.63 15.82
C ARG A 45 19.61 17.57 15.72
N ASP A 46 20.39 17.67 16.78
CA ASP A 46 21.49 18.62 16.87
C ASP A 46 22.84 17.96 16.53
N GLN A 47 23.56 18.58 15.59
CA GLN A 47 24.91 18.16 15.19
C GLN A 47 25.87 18.15 16.38
N ARG A 48 25.84 19.18 17.24
CA ARG A 48 26.81 19.33 18.33
C ARG A 48 26.64 18.23 19.36
N THR A 49 25.40 17.94 19.72
CA THR A 49 25.03 16.88 20.66
C THR A 49 25.51 15.52 20.18
N LEU A 50 25.27 15.17 18.92
CA LEU A 50 25.74 13.91 18.34
C LEU A 50 27.28 13.85 18.23
N ALA A 51 27.92 14.93 17.80
CA ALA A 51 29.38 15.00 17.72
C ALA A 51 30.05 14.86 19.10
N ALA A 52 29.47 15.49 20.13
CA ALA A 52 29.94 15.38 21.50
C ALA A 52 29.81 13.94 22.02
N TRP A 53 28.73 13.24 21.65
CA TRP A 53 28.57 11.83 22.00
C TRP A 53 29.65 10.97 21.33
N PHE A 54 29.90 11.15 20.03
CA PHE A 54 30.94 10.40 19.33
C PHE A 54 32.35 10.58 19.94
N ARG A 55 32.69 11.77 20.43
CA ARG A 55 34.00 12.04 21.04
C ARG A 55 34.26 11.24 22.32
N LYS A 56 33.20 10.80 23.01
CA LYS A 56 33.33 9.95 24.20
C LYS A 56 33.80 8.53 23.87
N TYR A 57 33.63 8.10 22.62
CA TYR A 57 33.83 6.72 22.18
C TYR A 57 34.77 6.66 20.97
N PRO A 58 36.08 6.92 21.17
CA PRO A 58 37.08 6.89 20.10
C PRO A 58 37.25 5.51 19.45
N GLU A 59 36.81 4.44 20.12
CA GLU A 59 36.85 3.05 19.64
C GLU A 59 35.88 2.76 18.47
N ILE A 60 34.92 3.66 18.20
CA ILE A 60 33.99 3.50 17.07
C ILE A 60 34.78 3.55 15.75
N GLN A 61 34.60 2.51 14.93
CA GLN A 61 35.28 2.34 13.64
C GLN A 61 34.35 2.55 12.44
N VAL A 62 33.04 2.29 12.59
CA VAL A 62 32.06 2.47 11.51
C VAL A 62 30.82 3.17 12.03
N VAL A 63 30.38 4.18 11.29
CA VAL A 63 29.11 4.88 11.51
C VAL A 63 28.22 4.65 10.29
N SER A 64 27.23 3.77 10.43
CA SER A 64 26.10 3.71 9.49
C SER A 64 25.14 4.85 9.82
N ARG A 65 24.77 5.65 8.82
CA ARG A 65 23.87 6.80 9.03
C ARG A 65 22.93 6.97 7.86
N ASP A 66 21.86 7.71 8.10
CA ASP A 66 21.03 8.27 7.05
C ASP A 66 21.87 9.15 6.07
N ARG A 67 21.23 9.71 5.04
CA ARG A 67 21.91 10.64 4.10
C ARG A 67 21.78 12.11 4.48
N GLY A 68 21.34 12.41 5.70
CA GLY A 68 21.19 13.77 6.20
C GLY A 68 22.54 14.43 6.45
N GLY A 69 22.67 15.70 6.05
CA GLY A 69 23.91 16.47 6.21
C GLY A 69 24.35 16.59 7.67
N ILE A 70 23.40 16.76 8.60
CA ILE A 70 23.65 16.90 10.04
C ILE A 70 24.43 15.69 10.59
N TYR A 71 23.99 14.47 10.25
CA TYR A 71 24.63 13.23 10.70
C TYR A 71 26.01 13.04 10.07
N ALA A 72 26.17 13.40 8.80
CA ALA A 72 27.45 13.34 8.11
C ALA A 72 28.49 14.28 8.73
N THR A 73 28.09 15.50 9.07
CA THR A 73 28.96 16.49 9.72
C THR A 73 29.27 16.09 11.15
N ALA A 74 28.28 15.65 11.93
CA ALA A 74 28.48 15.20 13.30
C ALA A 74 29.46 14.01 13.39
N ALA A 75 29.33 13.02 12.50
CA ALA A 75 30.25 11.89 12.44
C ALA A 75 31.67 12.35 12.04
N ARG A 76 31.80 13.28 11.09
CA ARG A 76 33.11 13.80 10.66
C ARG A 76 33.83 14.56 11.77
N GLU A 77 33.10 15.33 12.58
CA GLU A 77 33.65 16.14 13.66
C GLU A 77 33.84 15.37 14.98
N GLY A 78 32.99 14.37 15.23
CA GLY A 78 32.94 13.64 16.49
C GLY A 78 33.69 12.31 16.48
N ALA A 79 33.76 11.64 15.32
CA ALA A 79 34.47 10.38 15.11
C ALA A 79 35.21 10.40 13.75
N PRO A 80 36.20 11.29 13.54
CA PRO A 80 36.95 11.38 12.29
C PRO A 80 37.67 10.08 11.91
N GLN A 81 38.01 9.24 12.89
CA GLN A 81 38.59 7.91 12.69
C GLN A 81 37.59 6.89 12.11
N ALA A 82 36.29 7.13 12.28
CA ALA A 82 35.26 6.18 11.88
C ALA A 82 34.89 6.31 10.41
N ARG A 83 34.78 5.18 9.72
CA ARG A 83 34.29 5.11 8.33
C ARG A 83 32.78 5.36 8.30
N GLN A 84 32.37 6.42 7.61
CA GLN A 84 30.95 6.68 7.37
C GLN A 84 30.40 5.79 6.26
N VAL A 85 29.30 5.10 6.54
CA VAL A 85 28.60 4.23 5.59
C VAL A 85 27.15 4.72 5.46
N ALA A 86 26.64 4.78 4.23
CA ALA A 86 25.24 5.10 4.02
C ALA A 86 24.37 3.90 4.42
N ASP A 87 23.36 4.14 5.23
CA ASP A 87 22.44 3.11 5.68
C ASP A 87 21.70 2.46 4.50
N ARG A 88 21.58 1.13 4.56
CA ARG A 88 21.04 0.32 3.47
C ARG A 88 19.56 0.60 3.24
N TRP A 89 18.77 0.80 4.29
CA TRP A 89 17.34 1.04 4.14
C TRP A 89 17.09 2.34 3.36
N HIS A 90 17.83 3.40 3.70
CA HIS A 90 17.76 4.68 3.02
C HIS A 90 18.14 4.59 1.53
N LEU A 91 19.18 3.81 1.20
CA LEU A 91 19.56 3.57 -0.20
C LEU A 91 18.43 2.87 -0.98
N LEU A 92 17.86 1.80 -0.40
CA LEU A 92 16.77 1.06 -1.03
C LEU A 92 15.50 1.92 -1.18
N LYS A 93 15.17 2.72 -0.16
CA LYS A 93 14.05 3.65 -0.19
C LYS A 93 14.23 4.71 -1.28
N ASN A 94 15.41 5.30 -1.40
CA ASN A 94 15.71 6.30 -2.43
C ASN A 94 15.59 5.73 -3.84
N ILE A 95 16.09 4.51 -4.07
CA ILE A 95 15.95 3.83 -5.36
C ILE A 95 14.47 3.57 -5.66
N GLY A 96 13.70 3.10 -4.66
CA GLY A 96 12.26 2.89 -4.79
C GLY A 96 11.50 4.17 -5.12
N ASP A 97 11.79 5.27 -4.44
CA ASP A 97 11.14 6.56 -4.64
C ASP A 97 11.52 7.18 -6.00
N ALA A 98 12.77 7.03 -6.44
CA ALA A 98 13.21 7.46 -7.76
C ALA A 98 12.47 6.71 -8.87
N LEU A 99 12.36 5.39 -8.72
CA LEU A 99 11.60 4.54 -9.64
C LEU A 99 10.11 4.94 -9.66
N GLU A 100 9.52 5.17 -8.49
CA GLU A 100 8.12 5.59 -8.39
C GLU A 100 7.87 6.95 -9.07
N ARG A 101 8.74 7.94 -8.85
CA ARG A 101 8.67 9.26 -9.53
C ARG A 101 8.78 9.13 -11.05
N MET A 102 9.68 8.28 -11.53
CA MET A 102 9.81 7.99 -12.95
C MET A 102 8.52 7.36 -13.51
N MET A 103 7.91 6.42 -12.79
CA MET A 103 6.62 5.84 -13.19
C MET A 103 5.51 6.90 -13.24
N TYR A 104 5.44 7.81 -12.26
CA TYR A 104 4.48 8.91 -12.30
C TYR A 104 4.66 9.81 -13.53
N ARG A 105 5.91 10.10 -13.92
CA ARG A 105 6.22 10.88 -15.13
C ARG A 105 5.71 10.21 -16.41
N HIS A 106 5.75 8.88 -16.46
CA HIS A 106 5.33 8.10 -17.63
C HIS A 106 3.89 7.55 -17.53
N MET A 107 3.08 8.04 -16.60
CA MET A 107 1.66 7.68 -16.51
C MET A 107 0.86 7.85 -17.81
N PRO A 108 1.12 8.85 -18.67
CA PRO A 108 0.47 8.93 -19.98
C PRO A 108 0.78 7.71 -20.87
N LEU A 109 2.04 7.28 -20.93
CA LEU A 109 2.44 6.10 -21.70
C LEU A 109 1.86 4.82 -21.10
N ILE A 110 1.86 4.71 -19.77
CA ILE A 110 1.23 3.58 -19.06
C ILE A 110 -0.26 3.48 -19.41
N ARG A 111 -0.95 4.62 -19.48
CA ARG A 111 -2.37 4.69 -19.90
C ARG A 111 -2.54 4.26 -21.36
N LEU A 112 -1.67 4.73 -22.26
CA LEU A 112 -1.69 4.36 -23.67
C LEU A 112 -1.54 2.85 -23.83
N VAL A 113 -0.47 2.25 -23.29
CA VAL A 113 -0.22 0.81 -23.35
C VAL A 113 -1.35 0.01 -22.74
N SER A 114 -1.88 0.46 -21.59
CA SER A 114 -3.02 -0.20 -20.94
C SER A 114 -4.30 -0.14 -21.79
N SER A 115 -4.47 0.91 -22.60
CA SER A 115 -5.61 1.08 -23.50
C SER A 115 -5.46 0.30 -24.81
N GLU A 116 -4.24 0.24 -25.38
CA GLU A 116 -3.93 -0.50 -26.61
C GLU A 116 -4.09 -2.01 -26.40
N LEU A 117 -3.60 -2.51 -25.26
CA LEU A 117 -3.50 -3.94 -24.99
C LEU A 117 -4.63 -4.48 -24.11
N SER A 118 -5.46 -3.60 -23.51
CA SER A 118 -6.71 -4.06 -22.93
C SER A 118 -7.53 -4.72 -24.03
N PRO A 119 -8.08 -5.93 -23.81
CA PRO A 119 -9.02 -6.50 -24.75
C PRO A 119 -10.13 -5.47 -24.94
N LYS A 120 -10.20 -4.88 -26.14
CA LYS A 120 -11.31 -4.01 -26.52
C LYS A 120 -12.55 -4.86 -26.26
N LYS A 121 -13.32 -4.50 -25.24
CA LYS A 121 -14.67 -5.02 -25.11
C LYS A 121 -15.33 -4.58 -26.40
N SER A 122 -15.64 -5.53 -27.28
CA SER A 122 -16.40 -5.26 -28.49
C SER A 122 -17.60 -4.40 -28.08
N PRO A 123 -17.94 -3.34 -28.83
CA PRO A 123 -19.14 -2.57 -28.61
C PRO A 123 -20.36 -3.37 -29.10
N GLU A 124 -20.41 -4.66 -28.77
CA GLU A 124 -21.66 -5.40 -28.81
C GLU A 124 -22.31 -5.10 -27.47
N ALA A 125 -23.00 -3.97 -27.43
CA ALA A 125 -23.97 -3.68 -26.42
C ALA A 125 -25.07 -4.73 -26.57
N GLU A 126 -24.89 -5.91 -26.00
CA GLU A 126 -26.04 -6.69 -25.56
C GLU A 126 -26.83 -5.75 -24.66
N LEU A 127 -28.01 -5.36 -25.14
CA LEU A 127 -29.08 -4.76 -24.36
C LEU A 127 -29.50 -5.78 -23.31
N VAL A 128 -28.66 -6.01 -22.31
CA VAL A 128 -29.03 -6.74 -21.11
C VAL A 128 -29.81 -5.74 -20.29
N GLU A 129 -31.13 -5.94 -20.26
CA GLU A 129 -32.06 -5.34 -19.30
C GLU A 129 -31.33 -5.03 -17.98
N PRO A 130 -31.37 -3.78 -17.47
CA PRO A 130 -30.57 -3.37 -16.33
C PRO A 130 -30.98 -4.17 -15.11
N ALA A 131 -30.28 -5.28 -14.88
CA ALA A 131 -30.44 -6.06 -13.66
C ALA A 131 -30.13 -5.11 -12.48
N PRO A 132 -30.98 -5.09 -11.44
CA PRO A 132 -30.83 -4.17 -10.32
C PRO A 132 -29.38 -4.21 -9.80
N TYR A 133 -28.80 -3.03 -9.58
CA TYR A 133 -27.37 -2.77 -9.28
C TYR A 133 -26.73 -3.77 -8.28
N ILE A 134 -27.52 -4.30 -7.35
CA ILE A 134 -27.18 -5.37 -6.40
C ILE A 134 -26.60 -6.61 -7.10
N ARG A 135 -27.21 -7.06 -8.20
CA ARG A 135 -26.85 -8.28 -8.95
C ARG A 135 -25.49 -8.19 -9.62
N ARG A 136 -25.03 -6.98 -9.96
CA ARG A 136 -23.73 -6.74 -10.62
C ARG A 136 -22.56 -6.85 -9.64
N LEU A 137 -22.72 -6.28 -8.44
CA LEU A 137 -21.73 -6.36 -7.36
C LEU A 137 -21.56 -7.80 -6.88
N GLU A 138 -22.65 -8.55 -6.78
CA GLU A 138 -22.63 -9.98 -6.45
C GLU A 138 -21.90 -10.79 -7.52
N ARG A 139 -22.16 -10.56 -8.81
CA ARG A 139 -21.41 -11.20 -9.91
C ARG A 139 -19.91 -10.89 -9.83
N LEU A 140 -19.51 -9.65 -9.54
CA LEU A 140 -18.08 -9.28 -9.42
C LEU A 140 -17.41 -9.94 -8.20
N LYS A 141 -18.13 -10.04 -7.07
CA LYS A 141 -17.68 -10.80 -5.90
C LYS A 141 -17.51 -12.28 -6.24
N GLN A 142 -18.49 -12.87 -6.92
CA GLN A 142 -18.44 -14.27 -7.36
C GLN A 142 -17.27 -14.53 -8.30
N GLN A 143 -17.04 -13.65 -9.29
CA GLN A 143 -15.89 -13.74 -10.19
C GLN A 143 -14.56 -13.69 -9.43
N THR A 144 -14.46 -12.83 -8.42
CA THR A 144 -13.25 -12.72 -7.59
C THR A 144 -13.04 -13.98 -6.73
N CYS A 145 -14.12 -14.53 -6.18
CA CYS A 145 -14.09 -15.79 -5.44
C CYS A 145 -13.65 -16.94 -6.35
N ASN A 146 -14.25 -17.07 -7.54
CA ASN A 146 -13.94 -18.10 -8.53
C ASN A 146 -12.47 -18.06 -8.96
N LYS A 147 -11.92 -16.88 -9.26
CA LYS A 147 -10.50 -16.72 -9.62
C LYS A 147 -9.56 -17.14 -8.49
N ARG A 148 -9.94 -16.83 -7.24
CA ARG A 148 -9.16 -17.24 -6.07
C ARG A 148 -9.25 -18.75 -5.85
N HIS A 149 -10.42 -19.35 -6.05
CA HIS A 149 -10.61 -20.79 -5.98
C HIS A 149 -9.76 -21.52 -7.02
N GLN A 150 -9.74 -21.05 -8.26
CA GLN A 150 -8.88 -21.59 -9.32
C GLN A 150 -7.39 -21.59 -8.93
N ARG A 151 -6.89 -20.48 -8.38
CA ARG A 151 -5.51 -20.38 -7.88
C ARG A 151 -5.23 -21.31 -6.70
N TRP A 152 -6.20 -21.50 -5.82
CA TRP A 152 -6.06 -22.43 -4.70
C TRP A 152 -5.96 -23.87 -5.21
N VAL A 153 -6.83 -24.27 -6.14
CA VAL A 153 -6.77 -25.59 -6.79
C VAL A 153 -5.41 -25.80 -7.47
N GLU A 154 -4.92 -24.82 -8.22
CA GLU A 154 -3.60 -24.87 -8.87
C GLU A 154 -2.46 -25.10 -7.85
N VAL A 155 -2.45 -24.38 -6.73
CA VAL A 155 -1.46 -24.56 -5.65
C VAL A 155 -1.52 -25.97 -5.05
N ILE A 156 -2.73 -26.48 -4.80
CA ILE A 156 -2.93 -27.82 -4.23
C ILE A 156 -2.46 -28.89 -5.22
N THR A 157 -2.77 -28.76 -6.51
CA THR A 157 -2.33 -29.68 -7.57
C THR A 157 -0.81 -29.70 -7.69
N LEU A 158 -0.16 -28.53 -7.73
CA LEU A 158 1.30 -28.46 -7.80
C LEU A 158 1.97 -29.10 -6.58
N HIS A 159 1.40 -28.91 -5.39
CA HIS A 159 1.91 -29.56 -4.18
C HIS A 159 1.71 -31.10 -4.21
N LYS A 160 0.56 -31.58 -4.69
CA LYS A 160 0.32 -33.03 -4.85
C LYS A 160 1.30 -33.66 -5.83
N ASN A 161 1.74 -32.91 -6.84
CA ASN A 161 2.75 -33.33 -7.81
C ASN A 161 4.20 -33.25 -7.26
N GLY A 162 4.39 -32.96 -5.97
CA GLY A 162 5.70 -32.97 -5.32
C GLY A 162 6.50 -31.66 -5.44
N CYS A 163 5.95 -30.60 -6.02
CA CYS A 163 6.66 -29.32 -6.14
C CYS A 163 6.88 -28.68 -4.77
N GLY A 164 8.11 -28.19 -4.54
CA GLY A 164 8.45 -27.50 -3.29
C GLY A 164 7.80 -26.11 -3.19
N LEU A 165 7.61 -25.59 -1.96
CA LEU A 165 6.96 -24.28 -1.73
C LEU A 165 7.58 -23.11 -2.53
N ARG A 166 8.90 -23.14 -2.77
CA ARG A 166 9.61 -22.12 -3.55
C ARG A 166 9.27 -22.20 -5.04
N GLU A 167 9.10 -23.41 -5.55
CA GLU A 167 8.76 -23.67 -6.94
C GLU A 167 7.31 -23.26 -7.20
N ILE A 168 6.38 -23.68 -6.35
CA ILE A 168 4.97 -23.27 -6.42
C ILE A 168 4.83 -21.74 -6.40
N SER A 169 5.60 -21.06 -5.55
CA SER A 169 5.61 -19.59 -5.46
C SER A 169 6.09 -18.93 -6.77
N ARG A 170 7.08 -19.51 -7.45
CA ARG A 170 7.56 -19.00 -8.75
C ARG A 170 6.55 -19.26 -9.86
N THR A 171 6.00 -20.47 -9.93
CA THR A 171 5.06 -20.89 -10.98
C THR A 171 3.74 -20.12 -10.91
N THR A 172 3.18 -19.95 -9.70
CA THR A 172 1.87 -19.30 -9.49
C THR A 172 1.97 -17.79 -9.28
N GLY A 173 3.18 -17.25 -9.06
CA GLY A 173 3.41 -15.85 -8.71
C GLY A 173 2.89 -15.44 -7.32
N LEU A 174 2.45 -16.40 -6.49
CA LEU A 174 1.98 -16.16 -5.13
C LEU A 174 3.13 -16.08 -4.14
N SER A 175 2.94 -15.31 -3.06
CA SER A 175 3.96 -15.22 -2.00
C SER A 175 4.14 -16.55 -1.28
N ARG A 176 5.37 -16.87 -0.86
CA ARG A 176 5.67 -18.08 -0.08
C ARG A 176 4.82 -18.21 1.20
N VAL A 177 4.45 -17.08 1.81
CA VAL A 177 3.58 -17.04 2.99
C VAL A 177 2.15 -17.43 2.62
N THR A 178 1.65 -16.96 1.48
CA THR A 178 0.31 -17.32 0.97
C THR A 178 0.24 -18.80 0.62
N VAL A 179 1.23 -19.31 -0.12
CA VAL A 179 1.31 -20.74 -0.50
C VAL A 179 1.32 -21.61 0.75
N ARG A 180 2.20 -21.32 1.71
CA ARG A 180 2.27 -22.05 2.99
C ARG A 180 0.93 -22.01 3.73
N ARG A 181 0.31 -20.84 3.85
CA ARG A 181 -0.98 -20.67 4.54
C ARG A 181 -2.10 -21.48 3.88
N TRP A 182 -2.17 -21.50 2.56
CA TRP A 182 -3.20 -22.21 1.79
C TRP A 182 -3.06 -23.73 1.89
N LEU A 183 -1.82 -24.22 2.00
CA LEU A 183 -1.55 -25.65 2.20
C LEU A 183 -1.85 -26.07 3.64
N GLN A 184 -1.49 -25.23 4.62
CA GLN A 184 -1.77 -25.47 6.04
C GLN A 184 -3.25 -25.41 6.38
N SER A 185 -4.05 -24.60 5.66
CA SER A 185 -5.48 -24.48 5.95
C SER A 185 -6.29 -25.73 5.61
N GLY A 186 -5.77 -26.62 4.74
CA GLY A 186 -6.43 -27.87 4.31
C GLY A 186 -7.72 -27.70 3.50
N THR A 187 -8.38 -26.54 3.63
CA THR A 187 -9.62 -26.13 3.00
C THR A 187 -9.43 -24.79 2.28
N PHE A 188 -10.34 -24.46 1.37
CA PHE A 188 -10.31 -23.20 0.64
C PHE A 188 -10.45 -22.01 1.61
N PRO A 189 -9.43 -21.14 1.74
CA PRO A 189 -9.51 -19.98 2.60
C PRO A 189 -10.28 -18.87 1.87
N GLU A 190 -11.61 -18.95 1.96
CA GLU A 190 -12.51 -17.92 1.48
C GLU A 190 -12.14 -16.57 2.10
N MET A 191 -12.41 -15.48 1.37
CA MET A 191 -12.19 -14.16 1.93
C MET A 191 -13.10 -13.98 3.15
N SER A 192 -12.51 -13.78 4.33
CA SER A 192 -13.26 -13.24 5.47
C SER A 192 -13.85 -11.89 5.07
N THR A 193 -15.12 -11.90 4.68
CA THR A 193 -15.91 -10.69 4.56
C THR A 193 -16.25 -10.31 5.98
N ARG A 194 -15.47 -9.37 6.56
CA ARG A 194 -15.94 -8.71 7.78
C ARG A 194 -17.35 -8.19 7.47
N PRO A 195 -18.36 -8.54 8.29
CA PRO A 195 -19.69 -7.98 8.10
C PRO A 195 -19.55 -6.46 8.08
N ARG A 196 -20.28 -5.81 7.16
CA ARG A 196 -20.30 -4.34 7.13
C ARG A 196 -20.73 -3.88 8.51
N LYS A 197 -19.95 -2.99 9.12
CA LYS A 197 -20.41 -2.28 10.31
C LYS A 197 -21.63 -1.45 9.88
N PRO A 198 -22.76 -1.50 10.62
CA PRO A 198 -23.90 -0.68 10.30
C PRO A 198 -23.47 0.78 10.20
N GLY A 199 -23.77 1.41 9.06
CA GLY A 199 -23.60 2.83 8.84
C GLY A 199 -24.57 3.63 9.69
N LEU A 200 -24.26 4.90 9.91
CA LEU A 200 -25.10 5.82 10.68
C LEU A 200 -26.51 5.99 10.09
N LEU A 201 -26.63 5.83 8.77
CA LEU A 201 -27.88 5.93 8.04
C LEU A 201 -28.59 4.59 7.85
N ASP A 202 -27.98 3.48 8.28
CA ASP A 202 -28.55 2.14 8.06
C ASP A 202 -29.93 1.96 8.73
N PRO A 203 -30.17 2.48 9.96
CA PRO A 203 -31.50 2.45 10.58
C PRO A 203 -32.56 3.28 9.82
N TRP A 204 -32.12 4.25 9.02
CA TRP A 204 -32.98 5.21 8.31
C TRP A 204 -33.21 4.84 6.84
N HIS A 205 -32.75 3.67 6.39
CA HIS A 205 -32.86 3.28 4.98
C HIS A 205 -34.30 3.13 4.50
N GLY A 206 -35.20 2.55 5.32
CA GLY A 206 -36.61 2.41 4.96
C GLY A 206 -37.31 3.76 4.79
N TRP A 207 -37.13 4.65 5.76
CA TRP A 207 -37.68 6.01 5.72
C TRP A 207 -37.12 6.84 4.55
N GLN A 208 -35.82 6.70 4.27
CA GLN A 208 -35.19 7.35 3.11
C GLN A 208 -35.74 6.86 1.77
N GLU A 209 -36.09 5.57 1.66
CA GLU A 209 -36.70 5.00 0.47
C GLU A 209 -38.12 5.55 0.25
N GLU A 210 -38.90 5.70 1.31
CA GLU A 210 -40.21 6.36 1.26
C GLU A 210 -40.10 7.83 0.80
N GLN A 211 -39.10 8.58 1.29
CA GLN A 211 -38.84 9.95 0.81
C GLN A 211 -38.43 10.00 -0.67
N ARG A 212 -37.69 8.97 -1.13
CA ARG A 212 -37.30 8.83 -2.53
C ARG A 212 -38.50 8.57 -3.42
N GLU A 213 -39.40 7.66 -3.01
CA GLU A 213 -40.62 7.33 -3.72
C GLU A 213 -41.64 8.49 -3.72
N SER A 214 -41.68 9.28 -2.65
CA SER A 214 -42.49 10.50 -2.57
C SER A 214 -41.92 11.67 -3.39
N GLY A 215 -40.78 11.49 -4.06
CA GLY A 215 -40.13 12.52 -4.89
C GLY A 215 -39.42 13.62 -4.11
N ASN A 216 -39.25 13.47 -2.80
CA ASN A 216 -38.49 14.43 -1.98
C ASN A 216 -37.00 14.21 -2.21
N HIS A 217 -36.36 15.07 -3.01
CA HIS A 217 -34.94 14.99 -3.32
C HIS A 217 -34.11 16.09 -2.63
N ASN A 218 -34.65 16.76 -1.61
CA ASN A 218 -33.96 17.85 -0.92
C ASN A 218 -33.19 17.33 0.30
N GLY A 219 -31.89 17.08 0.15
CA GLY A 219 -31.04 16.49 1.20
C GLY A 219 -31.02 17.26 2.52
N SER A 220 -31.06 18.60 2.48
CA SER A 220 -31.08 19.43 3.70
C SER A 220 -32.43 19.39 4.42
N GLN A 221 -33.52 19.15 3.68
CA GLN A 221 -34.85 18.94 4.27
C GLN A 221 -34.95 17.56 4.90
N ILE A 222 -34.53 16.52 4.17
CA ILE A 222 -34.50 15.14 4.65
C ILE A 222 -33.63 15.02 5.91
N TRP A 223 -32.49 15.72 5.96
CA TRP A 223 -31.66 15.74 7.17
C TRP A 223 -32.38 16.39 8.37
N ARG A 224 -33.05 17.52 8.18
CA ARG A 224 -33.80 18.20 9.26
C ARG A 224 -34.93 17.32 9.80
N GLU A 225 -35.66 16.66 8.91
CA GLU A 225 -36.74 15.74 9.27
C GLU A 225 -36.21 14.48 9.99
N MET A 226 -35.08 13.93 9.53
CA MET A 226 -34.38 12.82 10.18
C MET A 226 -33.92 13.19 11.60
N VAL A 227 -33.32 14.38 11.78
CA VAL A 227 -32.89 14.86 13.10
C VAL A 227 -34.09 15.13 14.02
N ALA A 228 -35.18 15.70 13.49
CA ALA A 228 -36.41 15.93 14.25
C ALA A 228 -37.06 14.64 14.77
N GLN A 229 -36.90 13.53 14.05
CA GLN A 229 -37.38 12.20 14.45
C GLN A 229 -36.38 11.43 15.34
N GLY A 230 -35.31 12.07 15.82
CA GLY A 230 -34.33 11.49 16.74
C GLY A 230 -33.11 10.87 16.06
N GLY A 231 -32.90 11.11 14.76
CA GLY A 231 -31.72 10.66 14.04
C GLY A 231 -30.46 11.43 14.37
N THR A 232 -29.34 10.74 14.50
CA THR A 232 -28.00 11.35 14.67
C THR A 232 -27.24 11.28 13.34
N GLY A 233 -26.78 12.40 12.81
CA GLY A 233 -25.93 12.40 11.61
C GLY A 233 -25.61 13.78 11.04
N SER A 234 -24.58 13.83 10.19
CA SER A 234 -24.16 15.05 9.49
C SER A 234 -25.04 15.29 8.26
N GLU A 235 -25.41 16.54 8.03
CA GLU A 235 -26.16 16.99 6.84
C GLU A 235 -25.45 16.56 5.54
N THR A 236 -24.12 16.62 5.52
CA THR A 236 -23.32 16.21 4.37
C THR A 236 -23.53 14.75 3.99
N THR A 237 -23.68 13.86 4.98
CA THR A 237 -23.87 12.42 4.74
C THR A 237 -25.22 12.14 4.10
N VAL A 238 -26.28 12.81 4.57
CA VAL A 238 -27.63 12.68 3.99
C VAL A 238 -27.68 13.28 2.58
N ARG A 239 -27.08 14.46 2.39
CA ARG A 239 -27.01 15.11 1.08
C ARG A 239 -26.27 14.25 0.04
N ASP A 240 -25.19 13.59 0.45
CA ASP A 240 -24.42 12.70 -0.43
C ASP A 240 -25.22 11.44 -0.82
N GLU A 241 -26.04 10.89 0.08
CA GLU A 241 -26.95 9.77 -0.27
C GLU A 241 -28.07 10.22 -1.20
N VAL A 242 -28.73 11.35 -0.92
CA VAL A 242 -29.80 11.90 -1.77
C VAL A 242 -29.27 12.28 -3.16
N ALA A 243 -28.02 12.74 -3.25
CA ALA A 243 -27.36 12.98 -4.54
C ALA A 243 -27.17 11.71 -5.37
N LYS A 244 -27.10 10.52 -4.75
CA LYS A 244 -27.04 9.23 -5.47
C LYS A 244 -28.41 8.84 -6.04
N TRP A 245 -29.51 9.23 -5.40
CA TRP A 245 -30.86 8.99 -5.94
C TRP A 245 -31.06 9.68 -7.29
N ARG A 246 -30.59 10.94 -7.40
CA ARG A 246 -30.64 11.73 -8.65
C ARG A 246 -29.80 11.14 -9.79
N LYS A 247 -28.76 10.38 -9.46
CA LYS A 247 -27.93 9.65 -10.45
C LYS A 247 -28.58 8.34 -10.90
N GLY A 248 -29.79 8.04 -10.41
CA GLY A 248 -30.68 7.00 -10.92
C GLY A 248 -30.02 5.65 -11.12
N GLY A 249 -29.43 5.02 -10.09
CA GLY A 249 -29.00 3.61 -10.11
C GLY A 249 -28.07 3.14 -11.25
N SER A 250 -27.69 4.03 -12.16
CA SER A 250 -27.10 3.76 -13.47
C SER A 250 -26.46 5.06 -13.97
N ALA A 251 -25.72 5.74 -13.10
CA ALA A 251 -24.46 6.22 -13.62
C ALA A 251 -23.72 4.94 -14.01
N LEU A 252 -23.58 4.71 -15.33
CA LEU A 252 -22.46 3.94 -15.85
C LEU A 252 -21.21 4.59 -15.23
N VAL A 253 -20.86 4.15 -14.03
CA VAL A 253 -19.49 4.20 -13.56
C VAL A 253 -18.83 3.25 -14.52
N THR A 254 -18.43 3.78 -15.67
CA THR A 254 -17.32 3.26 -16.43
C THR A 254 -16.25 3.12 -15.39
N VAL A 255 -16.10 1.91 -14.83
CA VAL A 255 -14.99 1.63 -13.93
C VAL A 255 -13.82 1.92 -14.84
N PRO A 256 -13.08 3.02 -14.64
CA PRO A 256 -11.95 3.29 -15.50
C PRO A 256 -11.12 2.03 -15.42
N ALA A 257 -10.79 1.45 -16.58
CA ALA A 257 -9.97 0.25 -16.65
C ALA A 257 -8.84 0.46 -15.64
N ARG A 258 -8.84 -0.32 -14.55
CA ARG A 258 -8.04 0.04 -13.37
C ARG A 258 -6.60 0.11 -13.84
N LEU A 259 -6.09 1.33 -13.93
CA LEU A 259 -4.72 1.53 -14.36
C LEU A 259 -3.83 0.74 -13.40
N PRO A 260 -2.86 -0.01 -13.93
CA PRO A 260 -1.89 -0.69 -13.08
C PRO A 260 -1.25 0.35 -12.16
N SER A 261 -1.16 0.05 -10.86
CA SER A 261 -0.49 0.96 -9.93
C SER A 261 0.98 1.13 -10.32
N ALA A 262 1.61 2.24 -9.94
CA ALA A 262 3.02 2.48 -10.21
C ALA A 262 3.91 1.29 -9.77
N SER A 263 3.57 0.64 -8.65
CA SER A 263 4.26 -0.57 -8.16
C SER A 263 4.03 -1.84 -9.02
N ARG A 264 2.90 -1.94 -9.74
CA ARG A 264 2.66 -3.03 -10.70
C ARG A 264 3.45 -2.77 -11.98
N VAL A 265 3.39 -1.55 -12.50
CA VAL A 265 4.11 -1.14 -13.73
C VAL A 265 5.62 -1.21 -13.53
N SER A 266 6.14 -0.88 -12.34
CA SER A 266 7.57 -0.94 -12.07
C SER A 266 8.16 -2.35 -12.27
N ARG A 267 7.33 -3.40 -12.30
CA ARG A 267 7.74 -4.78 -12.60
C ARG A 267 7.98 -5.02 -14.08
N TRP A 268 7.39 -4.22 -14.96
CA TRP A 268 7.64 -4.28 -16.41
C TRP A 268 9.11 -3.99 -16.74
N LEU A 269 9.77 -3.17 -15.94
CA LEU A 269 11.20 -2.85 -16.06
C LEU A 269 12.12 -3.90 -15.44
N MET A 270 11.57 -4.98 -14.86
CA MET A 270 12.33 -6.04 -14.20
C MET A 270 11.94 -7.38 -14.82
N PRO A 271 12.61 -7.85 -15.89
CA PRO A 271 12.22 -9.04 -16.65
C PRO A 271 11.92 -10.28 -15.78
N TRP A 272 12.68 -10.48 -14.70
CA TRP A 272 12.51 -11.58 -13.75
C TRP A 272 11.35 -11.41 -12.73
N ARG A 273 10.61 -10.30 -12.78
CA ARG A 273 9.45 -10.01 -11.91
C ARG A 273 8.17 -9.70 -12.71
N ILE A 274 8.22 -9.76 -14.04
CA ILE A 274 7.05 -9.59 -14.89
C ILE A 274 6.02 -10.66 -14.53
N ILE A 275 4.76 -10.24 -14.36
CA ILE A 275 3.65 -11.16 -14.12
C ILE A 275 3.34 -11.85 -15.44
N ARG A 276 3.17 -13.18 -15.42
CA ARG A 276 2.81 -13.96 -16.60
C ARG A 276 1.57 -13.38 -17.29
N GLY A 277 1.67 -13.10 -18.59
CA GLY A 277 0.65 -12.43 -19.39
C GLY A 277 0.76 -10.91 -19.47
N GLU A 278 1.77 -10.29 -18.83
CA GLU A 278 2.08 -8.86 -18.94
C GLU A 278 3.32 -8.57 -19.80
N GLU A 279 3.90 -9.58 -20.44
CA GLU A 279 5.13 -9.45 -21.23
C GLU A 279 4.93 -8.47 -22.41
N ASN A 280 3.77 -8.53 -23.08
CA ASN A 280 3.43 -7.62 -24.17
C ASN A 280 3.25 -6.18 -23.67
N TYR A 281 2.69 -6.00 -22.47
CA TYR A 281 2.56 -4.68 -21.84
C TYR A 281 3.94 -4.11 -21.50
N ALA A 282 4.82 -4.94 -20.94
CA ALA A 282 6.17 -4.54 -20.59
C ALA A 282 6.98 -4.15 -21.83
N SER A 283 7.00 -4.98 -22.86
CA SER A 283 7.74 -4.72 -24.10
C SER A 283 7.24 -3.47 -24.81
N ARG A 284 5.92 -3.26 -24.91
CA ARG A 284 5.36 -2.06 -25.55
C ARG A 284 5.67 -0.79 -24.75
N PHE A 285 5.58 -0.86 -23.43
CA PHE A 285 5.94 0.25 -22.54
C PHE A 285 7.43 0.61 -22.65
N ILE A 286 8.32 -0.38 -22.63
CA ILE A 286 9.76 -0.16 -22.78
C ILE A 286 10.10 0.43 -24.16
N GLY A 287 9.44 -0.05 -25.23
CA GLY A 287 9.61 0.52 -26.57
C GLY A 287 9.30 2.02 -26.62
N LEU A 288 8.12 2.41 -26.12
CA LEU A 288 7.69 3.82 -26.06
C LEU A 288 8.54 4.70 -25.14
N MET A 289 9.27 4.12 -24.21
CA MET A 289 10.20 4.84 -23.33
C MET A 289 11.54 5.15 -24.01
N CYS A 290 11.90 4.39 -25.03
CA CYS A 290 13.17 4.47 -25.75
C CYS A 290 13.07 5.24 -27.09
N GLU A 291 11.85 5.59 -27.51
CA GLU A 291 11.52 6.49 -28.63
C GLU A 291 11.60 7.96 -28.19
#